data_AF-A0A6N7II49-F1
#
_entry.id   AF-A0A6N7II49-F1
#
_cell.length_a   1.000
_cell.length_b   1.000
_cell.length_c   1.000
_cell.angle_alpha   90.00
_cell.angle_beta   90.00
_cell.angle_gamma   90.00
#
_symmetry.space_group_name_H-M   'P 1'
#
loop_
_entity.id
_entity.type
_entity.pdbx_description
1 polymer ?
#
loop_
_entity_poly.entity_id
_entity_poly.type
_entity_poly.pdbx_seq_one_letter_code
_entity_poly.pdbx_strand_id
1 'polypeptide(L)'
;MTCEYDIERIAWWRAVKNSSSAVSRALLHRSMAHEHVVAGIAAALAVGALTADAVAVEARKAAQADDDADAALAETSDDIGEARAAAPQVASLTQRRLTALPPDTRPQPSVAAYDQLLRNRPAARPTHQGDLP
;
A
#
# COMPACT_ATOMS: atom_id res chain seq x y z
N MET A 1 26.13 -19.49 3.02
CA MET A 1 26.51 -18.06 2.97
C MET A 1 25.44 -17.19 2.30
N THR A 2 24.16 -17.61 2.28
CA THR A 2 23.02 -16.87 1.69
C THR A 2 21.95 -16.48 2.72
N CYS A 3 22.03 -17.02 3.94
CA CYS A 3 21.05 -16.79 5.01
C CYS A 3 21.10 -15.36 5.56
N GLU A 4 22.29 -14.77 5.62
CA GLU A 4 22.50 -13.44 6.19
C GLU A 4 21.96 -12.33 5.27
N TYR A 5 22.04 -12.55 3.95
CA TYR A 5 21.55 -11.60 2.94
C TYR A 5 20.02 -11.49 2.89
N ASP A 6 19.30 -12.59 3.21
CA ASP A 6 17.83 -12.59 3.24
C ASP A 6 17.27 -11.90 4.49
N ILE A 7 17.96 -11.98 5.63
CA ILE A 7 17.52 -11.30 6.87
C ILE A 7 17.66 -9.78 6.73
N GLU A 8 18.76 -9.29 6.17
CA GLU A 8 18.93 -7.85 5.91
C GLU A 8 17.90 -7.33 4.90
N ARG A 9 17.59 -8.10 3.85
CA ARG A 9 16.54 -7.74 2.88
C ARG A 9 15.14 -7.67 3.51
N ILE A 10 14.80 -8.60 4.39
CA ILE A 10 13.48 -8.62 5.07
C ILE A 10 13.40 -7.51 6.12
N ALA A 11 14.49 -7.26 6.86
CA ALA A 11 14.58 -6.16 7.81
C ALA A 11 14.45 -4.80 7.11
N TRP A 12 15.14 -4.64 5.98
CA TRP A 12 15.01 -3.46 5.11
C TRP A 12 13.58 -3.31 4.57
N TRP A 13 12.96 -4.38 4.06
CA TRP A 13 11.57 -4.35 3.58
C TRP A 13 10.56 -4.03 4.67
N ARG A 14 10.80 -4.44 5.92
CA ARG A 14 9.98 -4.09 7.08
C ARG A 14 10.18 -2.64 7.53
N ALA A 15 11.42 -2.15 7.51
CA ALA A 15 11.73 -0.75 7.81
C ALA A 15 11.08 0.20 6.78
N VAL A 16 11.14 -0.15 5.49
CA VAL A 16 10.47 0.58 4.41
C VAL A 16 8.94 0.55 4.59
N LYS A 17 8.35 -0.61 4.89
CA LYS A 17 6.89 -0.73 5.13
C LYS A 17 6.40 0.03 6.36
N ASN A 18 7.25 0.20 7.38
CA ASN A 18 6.91 0.98 8.58
C ASN A 18 7.17 2.48 8.42
N SER A 19 7.73 2.92 7.29
CA SER A 19 8.04 4.32 7.00
C SER A 19 6.96 5.01 6.14
N SER A 20 5.69 4.87 6.50
CA SER A 20 4.57 5.52 5.80
C SER A 20 4.80 7.04 5.65
N SER A 21 5.42 7.68 6.65
CA SER A 21 5.68 9.12 6.65
C SER A 21 6.75 9.58 5.65
N ALA A 22 7.73 8.73 5.29
CA ALA A 22 8.79 9.12 4.37
C ALA A 22 8.35 9.00 2.90
N VAL A 23 7.59 7.95 2.58
CA VAL A 23 7.03 7.73 1.24
C VAL A 23 5.92 8.74 0.93
N SER A 24 5.03 9.02 1.90
CA SER A 24 4.03 10.09 1.75
C SER A 24 4.67 11.45 1.49
N ARG A 25 5.70 11.84 2.27
CA ARG A 25 6.38 13.14 2.16
C ARG A 25 7.21 13.29 0.87
N ALA A 26 7.85 12.21 0.40
CA ALA A 26 8.62 12.21 -0.85
C ALA A 26 7.72 12.20 -2.11
N LEU A 27 6.55 11.58 -2.04
CA LEU A 27 5.59 11.57 -3.15
C LEU A 27 4.76 12.85 -3.19
N LEU A 28 4.40 13.44 -2.05
CA LEU A 28 3.64 14.70 -2.02
C LEU A 28 4.38 15.84 -2.71
N HIS A 29 5.67 16.01 -2.40
CA HIS A 29 6.45 17.12 -2.91
C HIS A 29 6.91 16.93 -4.37
N ARG A 30 6.86 15.69 -4.90
CA ARG A 30 7.31 15.38 -6.26
C ARG A 30 6.21 15.54 -7.31
N SER A 31 4.94 15.49 -6.92
CA SER A 31 3.81 15.46 -7.87
C SER A 31 2.73 16.51 -7.63
N MET A 32 2.91 17.47 -6.71
CA MET A 32 1.88 18.46 -6.39
C MET A 32 2.41 19.88 -6.54
N ALA A 33 1.56 20.76 -7.06
CA ALA A 33 1.84 22.19 -7.11
C ALA A 33 2.02 22.74 -5.69
N HIS A 34 2.87 23.76 -5.57
CA HIS A 34 3.24 24.34 -4.28
C HIS A 34 2.01 24.89 -3.55
N GLU A 35 1.07 25.52 -4.25
CA GLU A 35 -0.17 26.05 -3.66
C GLU A 35 -0.96 24.98 -2.89
N HIS A 36 -1.15 23.78 -3.47
CA HIS A 36 -1.94 22.74 -2.81
C HIS A 36 -1.23 22.18 -1.57
N VAL A 37 0.10 22.15 -1.57
CA VAL A 37 0.88 21.73 -0.38
C VAL A 37 0.71 22.76 0.75
N VAL A 38 0.78 24.05 0.43
CA VAL A 38 0.56 25.12 1.43
C VAL A 38 -0.88 25.08 1.97
N ALA A 39 -1.87 24.90 1.08
CA ALA A 39 -3.27 24.74 1.47
C ALA A 39 -3.48 23.51 2.36
N GLY A 40 -2.84 22.38 2.03
CA GLY A 40 -2.88 21.15 2.83
C GLY A 40 -2.25 21.32 4.21
N ILE A 41 -1.15 22.07 4.31
CA ILE A 41 -0.53 22.41 5.61
C ILE A 41 -1.48 23.25 6.45
N ALA A 42 -2.06 24.31 5.86
CA ALA A 42 -3.00 25.18 6.57
C ALA A 42 -4.25 24.43 7.06
N ALA A 43 -4.82 23.57 6.22
CA ALA A 43 -5.98 22.75 6.56
C ALA A 43 -5.67 21.72 7.67
N ALA A 44 -4.53 21.04 7.59
CA ALA A 44 -4.10 20.11 8.64
C ALA A 44 -3.93 20.83 9.99
N LEU A 45 -3.33 22.02 9.99
CA LEU A 45 -3.18 22.84 11.19
C LEU A 45 -4.53 23.31 11.76
N ALA A 46 -5.51 23.65 10.91
CA ALA A 46 -6.84 24.08 11.36
C ALA A 46 -7.59 23.00 12.15
N VAL A 47 -7.33 21.72 11.84
CA VAL A 47 -7.92 20.57 12.53
C VAL A 47 -7.00 20.03 13.64
N GLY A 48 -5.84 20.66 13.86
CA GLY A 48 -4.85 20.26 14.87
C GLY A 48 -4.05 19.01 14.51
N ALA A 49 -4.00 18.62 13.24
CA ALA A 49 -3.24 17.48 12.76
C ALA A 49 -1.79 17.89 12.41
N LEU A 50 -0.81 17.33 13.13
CA LEU A 50 0.63 17.58 12.93
C LEU A 50 1.35 16.43 12.22
N THR A 51 0.63 15.59 11.47
CA THR A 51 1.20 14.46 10.74
C THR A 51 1.35 14.77 9.25
N ALA A 52 2.43 14.27 8.65
CA ALA A 52 2.67 14.42 7.21
C ALA A 52 1.58 13.74 6.36
N ASP A 53 0.97 12.66 6.85
CA ASP A 53 -0.13 11.98 6.16
C ASP A 53 -1.40 12.83 6.13
N ALA A 54 -1.69 13.61 7.18
CA ALA A 54 -2.82 14.54 7.18
C ALA A 54 -2.61 15.68 6.17
N VAL A 55 -1.41 16.26 6.13
CA VAL A 55 -1.04 17.25 5.10
C VAL A 55 -1.17 16.65 3.70
N ALA A 56 -0.78 15.39 3.52
CA ALA A 56 -0.87 14.70 2.25
C ALA A 56 -2.32 14.53 1.75
N VAL A 57 -3.21 14.14 2.66
CA VAL A 57 -4.64 14.00 2.35
C VAL A 57 -5.26 15.34 2.01
N GLU A 58 -5.01 16.38 2.82
CA GLU A 58 -5.59 17.70 2.59
C GLU A 58 -5.00 18.39 1.35
N ALA A 59 -3.71 18.20 1.05
CA ALA A 59 -3.12 18.69 -0.19
C ALA A 59 -3.76 18.03 -1.43
N ARG A 60 -4.10 16.74 -1.36
CA ARG A 60 -4.78 16.04 -2.48
C ARG A 60 -6.20 16.53 -2.66
N LYS A 61 -6.88 16.79 -1.55
CA LYS A 61 -8.22 17.37 -1.56
C LYS A 61 -8.21 18.79 -2.17
N ALA A 62 -7.20 19.60 -1.86
CA ALA A 62 -7.03 20.92 -2.46
C ALA A 62 -6.79 20.84 -3.98
N ALA A 63 -5.91 19.94 -4.44
CA ALA A 63 -5.68 19.72 -5.87
C ALA A 63 -6.95 19.26 -6.61
N GLN A 64 -7.72 18.35 -6.01
CA GLN A 64 -9.00 17.90 -6.58
C GLN A 64 -10.05 19.01 -6.66
N ALA A 65 -10.11 19.91 -5.67
CA ALA A 65 -11.05 21.02 -5.69
C ALA A 65 -10.76 22.01 -6.82
N ASP A 66 -9.47 22.22 -7.15
CA ASP A 66 -9.06 23.06 -8.28
C ASP A 66 -9.35 22.36 -9.62
N ASP A 67 -9.07 21.05 -9.75
CA ASP A 67 -9.45 20.26 -10.93
C ASP A 67 -10.98 20.27 -11.17
N ASP A 68 -11.78 20.15 -10.10
CA ASP A 68 -13.25 20.19 -10.15
C ASP A 68 -13.76 21.61 -10.52
N ALA A 69 -13.08 22.66 -10.05
CA ALA A 69 -13.40 24.03 -10.40
C ALA A 69 -13.10 24.32 -11.88
N ASP A 70 -11.97 23.85 -12.40
CA ASP A 70 -11.61 23.95 -13.81
C ASP A 70 -12.59 23.15 -14.70
N ALA A 71 -13.01 21.97 -14.26
CA ALA A 71 -14.03 21.18 -14.94
C ALA A 71 -15.40 21.89 -14.96
N ALA A 72 -15.82 22.50 -13.85
CA ALA A 72 -17.07 23.25 -13.78
C ALA A 72 -17.06 24.50 -14.68
N LEU A 73 -15.91 25.19 -14.80
CA LEU A 73 -15.75 26.32 -15.71
C LEU A 73 -15.82 25.88 -17.19
N ALA A 74 -15.27 24.71 -17.51
CA ALA A 74 -15.39 24.10 -18.83
C ALA A 74 -16.84 23.68 -19.16
N GLU A 75 -17.57 23.08 -18.21
CA GLU A 75 -18.97 22.66 -18.39
C GLU A 75 -19.93 23.85 -18.54
N THR A 76 -19.67 24.99 -17.90
CA THR A 76 -20.50 26.21 -18.10
C THR A 76 -20.31 26.88 -19.47
N SER A 77 -19.30 26.46 -20.24
CA SER A 77 -19.04 26.97 -21.59
C SER A 77 -19.75 26.16 -22.69
N ASP A 78 -20.15 24.92 -22.38
CA ASP A 78 -20.82 23.99 -23.29
C ASP A 78 -22.23 23.67 -22.77
N ASP A 79 -23.17 24.58 -23.01
CA ASP A 79 -24.58 24.30 -22.72
C ASP A 79 -25.12 23.24 -23.72
N ILE A 80 -25.94 22.32 -23.18
CA ILE A 80 -26.83 21.35 -23.84
C ILE A 80 -26.25 19.95 -24.15
N GLY A 81 -26.54 18.96 -23.29
CA GLY A 81 -26.85 17.60 -23.75
C GLY A 81 -26.37 16.42 -22.87
N GLU A 82 -27.28 15.87 -22.06
CA GLU A 82 -27.41 14.43 -21.86
C GLU A 82 -26.18 13.62 -21.35
N ALA A 83 -25.70 13.87 -20.13
CA ALA A 83 -24.80 12.91 -19.46
C ALA A 83 -25.02 12.80 -17.95
N ARG A 84 -26.19 13.22 -17.45
CA ARG A 84 -26.56 13.00 -16.05
C ARG A 84 -27.09 11.57 -15.90
N ALA A 85 -26.35 10.77 -15.13
CA ALA A 85 -26.72 9.45 -14.57
C ALA A 85 -26.16 8.17 -15.22
N ALA A 86 -24.90 8.15 -15.66
CA ALA A 86 -24.12 6.90 -15.58
C ALA A 86 -23.35 6.90 -14.25
N ALA A 87 -23.92 6.27 -13.22
CA ALA A 87 -23.16 5.96 -12.00
C ALA A 87 -21.82 5.31 -12.41
N PRO A 88 -20.69 5.63 -11.75
CA PRO A 88 -19.40 5.05 -12.12
C PRO A 88 -19.50 3.54 -11.94
N GLN A 89 -19.61 2.80 -13.04
CA GLN A 89 -19.60 1.34 -13.02
C GLN A 89 -18.25 0.91 -12.47
N VAL A 90 -18.24 0.40 -11.24
CA VAL A 90 -17.02 -0.11 -10.61
C VAL A 90 -16.59 -1.36 -11.38
N ALA A 91 -15.68 -1.18 -12.33
CA ALA A 91 -15.12 -2.26 -13.10
C ALA A 91 -14.29 -3.17 -12.17
N SER A 92 -14.64 -4.46 -12.10
CA SER A 92 -13.87 -5.44 -11.34
C SER A 92 -12.45 -5.57 -11.91
N LEU A 93 -11.48 -4.98 -11.22
CA LEU A 93 -10.07 -5.08 -11.58
C LEU A 93 -9.57 -6.54 -11.57
N THR A 94 -10.08 -7.36 -10.64
CA THR A 94 -9.77 -8.79 -10.60
C THR A 94 -10.26 -9.49 -11.86
N GLN A 95 -11.48 -9.21 -12.30
CA GLN A 95 -12.02 -9.79 -13.53
C GLN A 95 -11.19 -9.40 -14.75
N ARG A 96 -10.83 -8.11 -14.86
CA ARG A 96 -10.02 -7.60 -15.97
C ARG A 96 -8.60 -8.15 -15.98
N ARG A 97 -8.04 -8.46 -14.81
CA ARG A 97 -6.70 -9.06 -14.70
C ARG A 97 -6.73 -10.54 -15.07
N LEU A 98 -7.74 -11.29 -14.60
CA LEU A 98 -7.85 -12.72 -14.87
C LEU A 98 -8.03 -13.06 -16.35
N THR A 99 -8.71 -12.21 -17.13
CA THR A 99 -8.88 -12.41 -18.57
C THR A 99 -7.60 -12.16 -19.39
N ALA A 100 -6.61 -11.47 -18.82
CA ALA A 100 -5.38 -11.07 -19.51
C ALA A 100 -4.12 -11.76 -18.95
N LEU A 101 -4.26 -12.76 -18.08
CA LEU A 101 -3.12 -13.45 -17.49
C LEU A 101 -2.54 -14.51 -18.46
N PRO A 102 -1.22 -14.52 -18.71
CA PRO A 102 -0.54 -15.62 -19.40
C PRO A 102 -0.73 -16.94 -18.64
N PRO A 103 -0.68 -18.10 -19.34
CA PRO A 103 -0.73 -19.41 -18.68
C PRO A 103 0.42 -19.53 -17.67
N ASP A 104 0.11 -19.90 -16.42
CA ASP A 104 1.11 -20.12 -15.38
C ASP A 104 1.88 -21.42 -15.69
N THR A 105 3.13 -21.28 -16.12
CA THR A 105 4.03 -22.40 -16.44
C THR A 105 4.97 -22.73 -15.30
N ARG A 106 4.83 -22.08 -14.14
CA ARG A 106 5.72 -22.36 -13.01
C ARG A 106 5.45 -23.77 -12.47
N PRO A 107 6.50 -24.54 -12.14
CA PRO A 107 6.33 -25.84 -11.52
C PRO A 107 5.62 -25.68 -10.17
N GLN A 108 4.82 -26.67 -9.80
CA GLN A 108 4.10 -26.66 -8.54
C GLN A 108 5.08 -26.51 -7.36
N PRO A 109 4.81 -25.63 -6.37
CA PRO A 109 5.68 -25.52 -5.21
C PRO A 109 5.73 -26.86 -4.46
N SER A 110 6.94 -27.32 -4.15
CA SER A 110 7.16 -28.55 -3.39
C SER A 110 7.14 -28.27 -1.88
N VAL A 111 6.42 -29.11 -1.14
CA VAL A 111 6.39 -29.08 0.34
C VAL A 111 7.41 -30.01 0.98
N ALA A 112 8.22 -30.72 0.19
CA ALA A 112 9.14 -31.76 0.68
C ALA A 112 10.16 -31.25 1.72
N ALA A 113 10.56 -29.97 1.65
CA ALA A 113 11.44 -29.36 2.64
C ALA A 113 10.78 -29.21 4.02
N TYR A 114 9.47 -28.91 4.05
CA TYR A 114 8.72 -28.82 5.31
C TYR A 114 8.52 -30.20 5.94
N ASP A 115 8.28 -31.22 5.12
CA ASP A 115 8.11 -32.60 5.60
C ASP A 115 9.35 -33.10 6.36
N GLN A 116 10.56 -32.66 5.97
CA GLN A 116 11.80 -33.01 6.67
C GLN A 116 11.82 -32.47 8.11
N LEU A 117 11.27 -31.27 8.33
CA LEU A 117 11.20 -30.67 9.67
C LEU A 117 10.20 -31.39 10.57
N LEU A 118 9.10 -31.89 9.99
CA LEU A 118 8.10 -32.67 10.74
C LEU A 118 8.60 -34.07 11.11
N ARG A 119 9.42 -34.68 10.24
CA ARG A 119 10.03 -36.00 10.46
C ARG A 119 11.14 -35.97 11.51
N ASN A 120 11.84 -34.84 11.65
CA ASN A 120 12.94 -34.67 12.60
C ASN A 120 12.49 -34.20 13.99
N ARG A 121 11.23 -34.42 14.38
CA ARG A 121 10.79 -34.13 15.75
C ARG A 121 11.60 -35.00 16.72
N PRO A 122 12.39 -34.42 17.64
CA PRO A 122 13.05 -35.21 18.66
C PRO A 122 11.96 -35.91 19.46
N ALA A 123 12.06 -37.25 19.59
CA ALA A 123 11.29 -37.96 20.57
C ALA A 123 11.49 -37.26 21.92
N ALA A 124 10.40 -37.02 22.64
CA ALA A 124 10.39 -36.30 23.90
C ALA A 124 11.59 -36.71 24.76
N ARG A 125 12.36 -35.70 25.18
CA ARG A 125 13.54 -35.81 26.04
C ARG A 125 13.26 -36.85 27.15
N PRO A 126 14.04 -37.94 27.29
CA PRO A 126 13.87 -38.84 28.43
C PRO A 126 14.03 -38.02 29.70
N THR A 127 13.04 -38.12 30.58
CA THR A 127 13.04 -37.50 31.91
C THR A 127 14.32 -37.90 32.63
N HIS A 128 15.06 -36.92 33.14
CA HIS A 128 16.26 -37.12 33.95
C HIS A 128 15.90 -37.97 35.18
N GLN A 129 16.09 -39.28 35.05
CA GLN A 129 15.98 -40.25 36.11
C GLN A 129 17.19 -40.07 37.04
N GLY A 130 16.93 -39.64 38.27
CA GLY A 130 17.87 -39.76 39.39
C GLY A 130 18.33 -38.42 39.95
N ASP A 131 17.63 -37.93 40.97
CA ASP A 131 18.29 -37.31 42.12
C ASP A 131 17.41 -37.52 43.37
N LEU A 132 17.72 -38.59 44.12
CA LEU A 132 17.41 -38.81 45.55
C LEU A 132 18.57 -39.65 46.08
N PRO A 133 19.17 -39.26 47.22
CA PRO A 133 18.65 -39.73 48.51
C PRO A 133 18.17 -38.62 49.45
#